data_AF-A0AAD8UWP4-F1
#
_entry.id   AF-A0AAD8UWP4-F1
#
_cell.length_a   1.000
_cell.length_b   1.000
_cell.length_c   1.000
_cell.angle_alpha   90.00
_cell.angle_beta   90.00
_cell.angle_gamma   90.00
#
_symmetry.space_group_name_H-M   'P 1'
#
loop_
_entity.id
_entity.type
_entity.pdbx_description
1 polymer ?
#
loop_
_entity_poly.entity_id
_entity_poly.type
_entity_poly.pdbx_seq_one_letter_code
_entity_poly.pdbx_strand_id
1 'polypeptide(L)'
;MHGYNNQKTSYGGTYSQGFYPAGGAVPPPPPETGYTTHLGAGQGYPAPPYGYQGYYPYQAPEDYSAYNGGQDASANPDVAESTPVNDARAQLEAVQRCHMHTKPDLNCKFCRKYKSAVHELSRLAAQQDKNEQSEKPNQLPMTNSSTYNLNTLLRNNILNSEYYKSLAAMNSHMDVLNELVQYADHAEPYCSTATRAPSTLFCCLHKLFTLRLTEKQMVSLIDCNKSPYPRCCGFLYLRFVLPSDQLWDWFEPYFMDDEPFVVSVNPSRSTTIDE
;
A
#
# COMPACT_ATOMS: atom_id res chain seq x y z
N MET A 1 -4.17 -25.37 73.27
CA MET A 1 -4.52 -26.29 72.18
C MET A 1 -4.22 -25.62 70.85
N HIS A 2 -3.36 -26.27 70.07
CA HIS A 2 -3.06 -26.12 68.64
C HIS A 2 -2.73 -24.74 68.07
N GLY A 3 -1.41 -24.52 67.96
CA GLY A 3 -0.80 -23.51 67.10
C GLY A 3 -0.78 -23.92 65.61
N TYR A 4 -0.53 -22.90 64.80
CA TYR A 4 -0.38 -22.93 63.34
C TYR A 4 0.77 -23.86 62.92
N ASN A 5 0.47 -24.81 62.03
CA ASN A 5 1.45 -25.69 61.42
C ASN A 5 1.62 -25.30 59.94
N ASN A 6 2.82 -24.86 59.61
CA ASN A 6 3.25 -24.37 58.31
C ASN A 6 4.09 -25.49 57.67
N GLN A 7 3.54 -26.20 56.68
CA GLN A 7 4.29 -27.23 55.96
C GLN A 7 5.01 -26.63 54.76
N LYS A 8 6.35 -26.66 54.86
CA LYS A 8 7.31 -26.44 53.79
C LYS A 8 7.28 -27.63 52.82
N THR A 9 7.25 -27.36 51.52
CA THR A 9 7.80 -28.27 50.50
C THR A 9 8.92 -27.54 49.79
N SER A 10 10.13 -28.04 50.00
CA SER A 10 11.37 -27.68 49.32
C SER A 10 11.51 -28.45 48.01
N TYR A 11 11.88 -27.78 46.92
CA TYR A 11 12.73 -28.39 45.89
C TYR A 11 13.77 -27.37 45.46
N GLY A 12 15.04 -27.73 45.67
CA GLY A 12 16.21 -27.01 45.21
C GLY A 12 16.46 -27.28 43.73
N GLY A 13 16.97 -26.26 43.05
CA GLY A 13 17.50 -26.33 41.68
C GLY A 13 18.72 -25.42 41.61
N THR A 14 19.85 -26.02 41.27
CA THR A 14 21.22 -25.50 41.33
C THR A 14 21.47 -24.37 40.33
N TYR A 15 22.11 -23.29 40.80
CA TYR A 15 22.70 -22.25 39.96
C TYR A 15 24.00 -22.76 39.33
N SER A 16 24.03 -22.91 38.01
CA SER A 16 25.27 -23.10 37.24
C SER A 16 25.69 -21.77 36.61
N GLN A 17 26.78 -21.24 37.14
CA GLN A 17 27.58 -20.13 36.62
C GLN A 17 28.12 -20.48 35.23
N GLY A 18 27.70 -19.75 34.20
CA GLY A 18 28.26 -19.82 32.85
C GLY A 18 29.27 -18.69 32.63
N PHE A 19 30.53 -19.08 32.46
CA PHE A 19 31.65 -18.22 32.09
C PHE A 19 31.48 -17.64 30.69
N TYR A 20 31.74 -16.34 30.50
CA TYR A 20 31.98 -15.73 29.19
C TYR A 20 33.49 -15.72 28.91
N PRO A 21 33.96 -16.19 27.73
CA PRO A 21 35.23 -15.75 27.19
C PRO A 21 35.02 -14.63 26.16
N ALA A 22 35.94 -13.66 26.21
CA ALA A 22 36.07 -12.56 25.29
C ALA A 22 36.76 -12.99 23.97
N GLY A 23 36.37 -12.34 22.87
CA GLY A 23 37.17 -12.21 21.64
C GLY A 23 36.97 -13.29 20.56
N GLY A 24 36.49 -12.88 19.37
CA GLY A 24 36.55 -13.74 18.18
C GLY A 24 35.65 -13.30 17.01
N ALA A 25 36.27 -12.62 16.03
CA ALA A 25 36.00 -12.57 14.58
C ALA A 25 34.56 -12.44 14.03
N VAL A 26 34.37 -11.37 13.22
CA VAL A 26 33.28 -11.17 12.27
C VAL A 26 33.41 -12.19 11.11
N PRO A 27 32.33 -12.88 10.67
CA PRO A 27 32.41 -13.77 9.50
C PRO A 27 32.53 -12.98 8.19
N PRO A 28 33.29 -13.47 7.18
CA PRO A 28 33.47 -12.79 5.90
C PRO A 28 32.22 -12.88 4.99
N PRO A 29 32.05 -11.95 4.03
CA PRO A 29 30.97 -11.99 3.05
C PRO A 29 31.16 -13.15 2.04
N PRO A 30 30.06 -13.64 1.43
CA PRO A 30 30.12 -14.70 0.42
C PRO A 30 30.80 -14.22 -0.88
N PRO A 31 31.43 -15.13 -1.66
CA PRO A 31 32.22 -14.76 -2.83
C PRO A 31 31.34 -14.29 -4.00
N GLU A 32 31.77 -13.20 -4.65
CA GLU A 32 31.27 -12.77 -5.95
C GLU A 32 31.57 -13.84 -7.00
N THR A 33 30.54 -14.44 -7.58
CA THR A 33 30.69 -15.31 -8.75
C THR A 33 30.43 -14.48 -10.00
N GLY A 34 31.53 -14.19 -10.70
CA GLY A 34 31.51 -13.56 -12.01
C GLY A 34 30.84 -14.47 -13.05
N TYR A 35 30.00 -13.87 -13.88
CA TYR A 35 29.38 -14.51 -15.02
C TYR A 35 30.40 -14.56 -16.17
N THR A 36 31.00 -15.73 -16.36
CA THR A 36 31.63 -16.11 -17.64
C THR A 36 30.62 -16.88 -18.48
N THR A 37 30.36 -16.37 -19.68
CA THR A 37 29.54 -16.98 -20.71
C THR A 37 30.12 -18.31 -21.18
N HIS A 38 29.33 -19.39 -21.16
CA HIS A 38 29.58 -20.55 -22.01
C HIS A 38 28.26 -21.17 -22.50
N LEU A 39 28.14 -21.24 -23.83
CA LEU A 39 27.13 -21.97 -24.60
C LEU A 39 27.36 -23.48 -24.49
N GLY A 40 26.28 -24.28 -24.41
CA GLY A 40 26.26 -25.65 -24.93
C GLY A 40 25.52 -26.73 -24.14
N ALA A 41 24.37 -27.16 -24.69
CA ALA A 41 23.81 -28.52 -24.73
C ALA A 41 23.30 -29.23 -23.45
N GLY A 42 21.97 -29.19 -23.26
CA GLY A 42 21.06 -30.35 -23.19
C GLY A 42 21.24 -31.43 -22.12
N GLN A 43 20.28 -31.50 -21.18
CA GLN A 43 19.55 -32.70 -20.74
C GLN A 43 18.32 -32.28 -19.92
N GLY A 44 17.19 -32.94 -20.18
CA GLY A 44 15.85 -32.50 -19.80
C GLY A 44 15.40 -32.88 -18.39
N TYR A 45 14.35 -32.19 -17.94
CA TYR A 45 13.45 -32.59 -16.86
C TYR A 45 11.99 -32.32 -17.28
N PRO A 46 11.03 -33.14 -16.82
CA PRO A 46 9.70 -33.25 -17.42
C PRO A 46 8.74 -32.13 -17.02
N ALA A 47 7.85 -31.79 -17.96
CA ALA A 47 6.74 -30.86 -17.79
C ALA A 47 5.60 -31.48 -16.95
N PRO A 48 4.84 -30.68 -16.17
CA PRO A 48 3.56 -31.12 -15.65
C PRO A 48 2.51 -31.13 -16.77
N PRO A 49 1.58 -32.09 -16.77
CA PRO A 49 0.52 -32.18 -17.77
C PRO A 49 -0.56 -31.16 -17.41
N TYR A 50 -1.09 -30.41 -18.38
CA TYR A 50 -2.53 -30.14 -18.54
C TYR A 50 -2.68 -29.25 -19.77
N GLY A 51 -3.36 -29.80 -20.78
CA GLY A 51 -3.79 -29.04 -21.93
C GLY A 51 -5.01 -28.19 -21.57
N TYR A 52 -4.96 -26.92 -21.95
CA TYR A 52 -6.15 -26.15 -22.24
C TYR A 52 -5.86 -25.26 -23.45
N GLN A 53 -6.30 -25.73 -24.63
CA GLN A 53 -6.40 -24.93 -25.83
C GLN A 53 -7.69 -24.10 -25.75
N GLY A 54 -7.56 -22.78 -25.84
CA GLY A 54 -8.69 -21.87 -25.91
C GLY A 54 -8.23 -20.42 -26.09
N TYR A 55 -7.64 -20.10 -27.24
CA TYR A 55 -7.51 -18.72 -27.69
C TYR A 55 -8.87 -18.26 -28.24
N TYR A 56 -9.50 -17.28 -27.59
CA TYR A 56 -10.56 -16.48 -28.23
C TYR A 56 -9.98 -15.13 -28.66
N PRO A 57 -10.01 -14.76 -29.95
CA PRO A 57 -9.69 -13.43 -30.40
C PRO A 57 -10.88 -12.49 -30.16
N TYR A 58 -10.66 -11.38 -29.46
CA TYR A 58 -11.67 -10.32 -29.30
C TYR A 58 -11.76 -9.53 -30.61
N GLN A 59 -12.91 -9.61 -31.30
CA GLN A 59 -13.27 -8.76 -32.43
C GLN A 59 -14.03 -7.53 -31.90
N ALA A 60 -13.53 -6.33 -32.20
CA ALA A 60 -14.22 -5.08 -31.92
C ALA A 60 -15.40 -4.90 -32.90
N PRO A 61 -16.58 -4.39 -32.47
CA PRO A 61 -17.64 -4.06 -33.40
C PRO A 61 -17.30 -2.76 -34.15
N GLU A 62 -17.26 -2.86 -35.48
CA GLU A 62 -17.31 -1.76 -36.43
C GLU A 62 -18.76 -1.30 -36.58
N ASP A 63 -19.15 -0.20 -35.94
CA ASP A 63 -20.07 0.79 -36.53
C ASP A 63 -20.31 1.96 -35.57
N TYR A 64 -19.66 3.10 -35.84
CA TYR A 64 -20.29 4.40 -35.59
C TYR A 64 -19.65 5.44 -36.50
N SER A 65 -20.23 5.61 -37.69
CA SER A 65 -19.95 6.74 -38.55
C SER A 65 -21.23 7.54 -38.79
N ALA A 66 -21.03 8.86 -38.96
CA ALA A 66 -21.99 9.90 -39.34
C ALA A 66 -22.84 10.53 -38.22
N TYR A 67 -22.42 11.72 -37.78
CA TYR A 67 -23.14 12.95 -38.13
C TYR A 67 -22.16 14.13 -38.15
N ASN A 68 -22.00 14.73 -39.33
CA ASN A 68 -21.34 16.01 -39.56
C ASN A 68 -22.40 16.97 -40.10
N GLY A 69 -22.46 18.17 -39.55
CA GLY A 69 -23.31 19.28 -40.01
C GLY A 69 -23.53 20.21 -38.84
N GLY A 70 -23.27 21.51 -38.89
CA GLY A 70 -22.74 22.39 -39.91
C GLY A 70 -22.31 23.66 -39.17
N GLN A 71 -21.47 24.46 -39.81
CA GLN A 71 -20.95 25.72 -39.30
C GLN A 71 -22.09 26.72 -39.05
N ASP A 72 -22.05 27.44 -37.93
CA ASP A 72 -22.41 28.85 -37.90
C ASP A 72 -21.63 29.57 -36.80
N ALA A 73 -20.89 30.58 -37.24
CA ALA A 73 -20.17 31.51 -36.40
C ALA A 73 -21.16 32.50 -35.78
N SER A 74 -21.11 32.66 -34.47
CA SER A 74 -21.60 33.86 -33.80
C SER A 74 -20.79 34.09 -32.54
N ALA A 75 -20.09 35.23 -32.55
CA ALA A 75 -19.28 35.73 -31.47
C ALA A 75 -20.13 35.93 -30.21
N ASN A 76 -19.62 35.44 -29.07
CA ASN A 76 -20.05 35.92 -27.76
C ASN A 76 -18.78 36.31 -26.98
N PRO A 77 -18.60 37.61 -26.66
CA PRO A 77 -17.47 38.08 -25.90
C PRO A 77 -17.85 38.04 -24.42
N ASP A 78 -17.38 37.03 -23.69
CA ASP A 78 -17.25 37.08 -22.22
C ASP A 78 -16.47 35.83 -21.76
N VAL A 79 -15.21 35.75 -22.21
CA VAL A 79 -14.22 34.93 -21.52
C VAL A 79 -13.76 35.74 -20.32
N ALA A 80 -14.43 35.53 -19.19
CA ALA A 80 -13.88 35.92 -17.90
C ALA A 80 -12.58 35.13 -17.71
N GLU A 81 -11.47 35.84 -17.90
CA GLU A 81 -10.11 35.41 -17.66
C GLU A 81 -9.99 34.93 -16.20
N SER A 82 -10.03 33.61 -16.00
CA SER A 82 -9.78 32.99 -14.71
C SER A 82 -8.29 33.17 -14.39
N THR A 83 -7.99 34.16 -13.58
CA THR A 83 -6.68 34.41 -13.00
C THR A 83 -6.17 33.15 -12.27
N PRO A 84 -4.91 32.72 -12.48
CA PRO A 84 -4.35 31.56 -11.79
C PRO A 84 -3.77 32.03 -10.45
N VAL A 85 -4.61 32.27 -9.45
CA VAL A 85 -4.13 32.82 -8.17
C VAL A 85 -4.85 32.14 -7.01
N ASN A 86 -4.48 30.89 -6.69
CA ASN A 86 -4.64 30.29 -5.34
C ASN A 86 -4.00 28.88 -5.18
N ASP A 87 -3.03 28.47 -6.00
CA ASP A 87 -2.28 27.23 -5.78
C ASP A 87 -1.08 27.49 -4.86
N ALA A 88 -1.14 27.07 -3.59
CA ALA A 88 -0.07 27.32 -2.61
C ALA A 88 1.20 26.50 -2.92
N ARG A 89 1.10 25.39 -3.66
CA ARG A 89 2.24 24.57 -4.07
C ARG A 89 3.03 25.27 -5.18
N ALA A 90 2.35 25.78 -6.20
CA ALA A 90 2.97 26.62 -7.22
C ALA A 90 3.59 27.89 -6.61
N GLN A 91 2.94 28.48 -5.61
CA GLN A 91 3.49 29.65 -4.89
C GLN A 91 4.73 29.32 -4.06
N LEU A 92 4.81 28.12 -3.45
CA LEU A 92 5.97 27.67 -2.69
C LEU A 92 7.22 27.56 -3.58
N GLU A 93 7.07 27.04 -4.80
CA GLU A 93 8.15 26.93 -5.79
C GLU A 93 8.63 28.31 -6.28
N ALA A 94 7.76 29.32 -6.28
CA ALA A 94 8.07 30.68 -6.72
C ALA A 94 8.75 31.57 -5.65
N VAL A 95 8.84 31.13 -4.39
CA VAL A 95 9.40 31.95 -3.30
C VAL A 95 10.88 32.26 -3.51
N GLN A 96 11.20 33.55 -3.66
CA GLN A 96 12.56 34.00 -3.94
C GLN A 96 13.49 33.86 -2.73
N ARG A 97 14.65 33.23 -2.94
CA ARG A 97 15.73 33.10 -1.96
C ARG A 97 16.54 34.39 -1.86
N CYS A 98 17.20 34.58 -0.72
CA CYS A 98 18.16 35.67 -0.58
C CYS A 98 19.38 35.43 -1.48
N HIS A 99 19.73 36.40 -2.32
CA HIS A 99 20.90 36.30 -3.21
C HIS A 99 22.25 36.48 -2.51
N MET A 100 22.25 36.95 -1.25
CA MET A 100 23.48 37.27 -0.50
C MET A 100 23.99 36.10 0.35
N HIS A 101 23.11 35.15 0.71
CA HIS A 101 23.48 34.03 1.55
C HIS A 101 23.08 32.71 0.92
N THR A 102 24.06 31.81 0.75
CA THR A 102 23.84 30.45 0.27
C THR A 102 23.04 29.61 1.26
N LYS A 103 23.05 29.98 2.56
CA LYS A 103 22.20 29.40 3.62
C LYS A 103 21.43 30.50 4.34
N PRO A 104 20.16 30.29 4.76
CA PRO A 104 19.37 31.36 5.36
C PRO A 104 19.90 31.82 6.74
N ASP A 105 20.36 33.06 6.81
CA ASP A 105 20.79 33.74 8.04
C ASP A 105 19.63 34.43 8.77
N LEU A 106 19.47 34.19 10.07
CA LEU A 106 18.43 34.80 10.89
C LEU A 106 18.67 36.28 11.19
N ASN A 107 19.88 36.81 10.97
CA ASN A 107 20.18 38.23 11.09
C ASN A 107 19.87 39.01 9.80
N CYS A 108 19.80 38.32 8.66
CA CYS A 108 19.45 38.92 7.38
C CYS A 108 17.94 39.09 7.22
N LYS A 109 17.50 40.32 6.94
CA LYS A 109 16.08 40.65 6.72
C LYS A 109 15.46 39.82 5.59
N PHE A 110 16.18 39.60 4.48
CA PHE A 110 15.69 38.83 3.34
C PHE A 110 15.60 37.33 3.65
N CYS A 111 16.59 36.77 4.34
CA CYS A 111 16.56 35.36 4.76
C CYS A 111 15.46 35.08 5.79
N ARG A 112 15.21 36.02 6.72
CA ARG A 112 14.06 35.94 7.64
C ARG A 112 12.74 35.92 6.87
N LYS A 113 12.54 36.87 5.94
CA LYS A 113 11.33 36.94 5.11
C LYS A 113 11.14 35.66 4.27
N TYR A 114 12.20 35.14 3.66
CA TYR A 114 12.18 33.87 2.93
C TYR A 114 11.75 32.70 3.82
N LYS A 115 12.37 32.53 5.00
CA LYS A 115 12.02 31.44 5.94
C LYS A 115 10.56 31.52 6.39
N SER A 116 10.08 32.71 6.74
CA SER A 116 8.68 32.91 7.13
C SER A 116 7.71 32.59 6.00
N ALA A 117 7.98 33.09 4.78
CA ALA A 117 7.14 32.83 3.61
C ALA A 117 7.09 31.35 3.24
N VAL A 118 8.24 30.66 3.22
CA VAL A 118 8.31 29.21 2.98
C VAL A 118 7.52 28.44 4.04
N HIS A 119 7.66 28.78 5.32
CA HIS A 119 6.94 28.11 6.39
C HIS A 119 5.42 28.31 6.29
N GLU A 120 4.98 29.53 5.99
CA GLU A 120 3.57 29.86 5.83
C GLU A 120 2.94 29.17 4.60
N LEU A 121 3.63 29.22 3.45
CA LEU A 121 3.17 28.58 2.21
C LEU A 121 3.21 27.05 2.31
N SER A 122 4.22 26.46 2.95
CA SER A 122 4.23 25.01 3.21
C SER A 122 3.08 24.58 4.12
N ARG A 123 2.69 25.41 5.09
CA ARG A 123 1.52 25.15 5.96
C ARG A 123 0.22 25.23 5.15
N LEU A 124 0.09 26.23 4.27
CA LEU A 124 -1.09 26.41 3.41
C LEU A 124 -1.20 25.29 2.37
N ALA A 125 -0.10 24.89 1.72
CA ALA A 125 -0.06 23.76 0.81
C ALA A 125 -0.46 22.45 1.51
N ALA A 126 0.07 22.20 2.72
CA ALA A 126 -0.34 21.05 3.53
C ALA A 126 -1.81 21.11 4.00
N GLN A 127 -2.41 22.29 4.05
CA GLN A 127 -3.86 22.45 4.31
C GLN A 127 -4.69 22.22 3.05
N GLN A 128 -4.22 22.65 1.88
CA GLN A 128 -4.86 22.36 0.59
C GLN A 128 -4.86 20.86 0.30
N ASP A 129 -3.72 20.17 0.46
CA ASP A 129 -3.64 18.72 0.30
C ASP A 129 -4.63 17.98 1.22
N LYS A 130 -4.81 18.48 2.45
CA LYS A 130 -5.77 17.91 3.42
C LYS A 130 -7.23 18.15 3.01
N ASN A 131 -7.56 19.35 2.51
CA ASN A 131 -8.90 19.67 2.06
C ASN A 131 -9.26 18.90 0.79
N GLU A 132 -8.35 18.81 -0.18
CA GLU A 132 -8.53 18.03 -1.41
C GLU A 132 -8.70 16.52 -1.13
N GLN A 133 -8.00 15.96 -0.14
CA GLN A 133 -8.24 14.59 0.32
C GLN A 133 -9.58 14.38 1.03
N SER A 134 -10.18 15.45 1.58
CA SER A 134 -11.47 15.40 2.27
C SER A 134 -12.70 15.57 1.37
N GLU A 135 -12.54 15.98 0.10
CA GLU A 135 -13.65 16.31 -0.81
C GLU A 135 -13.88 15.30 -1.95
N LYS A 136 -13.36 14.07 -1.91
CA LYS A 136 -13.80 13.08 -2.92
C LYS A 136 -15.26 12.70 -2.60
N PRO A 137 -16.24 12.98 -3.48
CA PRO A 137 -17.60 12.51 -3.27
C PRO A 137 -17.60 10.97 -3.26
N ASN A 138 -18.49 10.39 -2.45
CA ASN A 138 -18.70 8.93 -2.37
C ASN A 138 -17.49 8.12 -1.85
N GLN A 139 -16.67 8.69 -0.96
CA GLN A 139 -15.71 7.90 -0.19
C GLN A 139 -16.44 6.87 0.69
N LEU A 140 -15.86 5.68 0.83
CA LEU A 140 -16.35 4.71 1.79
C LEU A 140 -16.23 5.26 3.21
N PRO A 141 -17.25 5.07 4.06
CA PRO A 141 -17.15 5.46 5.46
C PRO A 141 -16.08 4.62 6.16
N MET A 142 -15.39 5.21 7.13
CA MET A 142 -14.38 4.52 7.92
C MET A 142 -14.67 4.75 9.40
N THR A 143 -14.96 3.69 10.14
CA THR A 143 -15.21 3.72 11.59
C THR A 143 -14.03 4.28 12.38
N ASN A 144 -12.81 4.09 11.88
CA ASN A 144 -11.60 4.67 12.44
C ASN A 144 -10.64 5.11 11.33
N SER A 145 -10.61 6.41 11.03
CA SER A 145 -9.72 6.97 10.00
C SER A 145 -8.27 7.20 10.49
N SER A 146 -7.97 7.01 11.78
CA SER A 146 -6.61 7.24 12.31
C SER A 146 -5.76 5.97 12.31
N THR A 147 -6.34 4.84 12.72
CA THR A 147 -5.63 3.56 12.84
C THR A 147 -6.18 2.51 11.89
N TYR A 148 -7.33 2.75 11.26
CA TYR A 148 -8.01 1.80 10.37
C TYR A 148 -8.31 0.45 11.04
N ASN A 149 -8.43 0.45 12.38
CA ASN A 149 -8.58 -0.75 13.20
C ASN A 149 -7.45 -1.80 13.03
N LEU A 150 -6.30 -1.39 12.49
CA LEU A 150 -5.11 -2.25 12.42
C LEU A 150 -4.45 -2.40 13.80
N ASN A 151 -3.91 -3.59 14.05
CA ASN A 151 -3.07 -3.84 15.22
C ASN A 151 -1.85 -2.90 15.22
N THR A 152 -1.57 -2.28 16.37
CA THR A 152 -0.49 -1.29 16.51
C THR A 152 0.88 -1.81 16.08
N LEU A 153 1.23 -3.06 16.43
CA LEU A 153 2.51 -3.65 16.06
C LEU A 153 2.61 -3.85 14.55
N LEU A 154 1.56 -4.40 13.93
CA LEU A 154 1.50 -4.60 12.49
C LEU A 154 1.60 -3.27 11.75
N ARG A 155 0.83 -2.26 12.17
CA ARG A 155 0.87 -0.92 11.60
C ARG A 155 2.27 -0.31 11.69
N ASN A 156 2.95 -0.44 12.82
CA ASN A 156 4.30 0.06 12.99
C ASN A 156 5.30 -0.69 12.08
N ASN A 157 5.15 -2.00 11.92
CA ASN A 157 5.99 -2.78 11.00
C ASN A 157 5.77 -2.36 9.54
N ILE A 158 4.52 -2.12 9.13
CA ILE A 158 4.17 -1.60 7.80
C ILE A 158 4.82 -0.24 7.58
N LEU A 159 4.60 0.73 8.46
CA LEU A 159 5.12 2.10 8.28
C LEU A 159 6.65 2.17 8.25
N ASN A 160 7.33 1.24 8.91
CA ASN A 160 8.78 1.17 8.93
C ASN A 160 9.39 0.37 7.77
N SER A 161 8.61 -0.45 7.07
CA SER A 161 9.12 -1.31 6.00
C SER A 161 9.60 -0.49 4.80
N GLU A 162 10.68 -0.96 4.16
CA GLU A 162 11.20 -0.33 2.94
C GLU A 162 10.21 -0.46 1.78
N TYR A 163 9.53 -1.61 1.70
CA TYR A 163 8.51 -1.86 0.70
C TYR A 163 7.34 -0.86 0.82
N TYR A 164 6.78 -0.62 2.01
CA TYR A 164 5.71 0.37 2.14
C TYR A 164 6.17 1.79 1.76
N LYS A 165 7.41 2.15 2.09
CA LYS A 165 8.01 3.43 1.72
C LYS A 165 8.14 3.59 0.20
N SER A 166 8.42 2.53 -0.55
CA SER A 166 8.45 2.59 -2.02
C SER A 166 7.06 2.85 -2.62
N LEU A 167 5.98 2.45 -1.94
CA LEU A 167 4.60 2.74 -2.37
C LEU A 167 4.20 4.22 -2.18
N ALA A 168 5.06 5.06 -1.60
CA ALA A 168 4.75 6.47 -1.36
C ALA A 168 4.36 7.23 -2.64
N ALA A 169 5.00 6.89 -3.77
CA ALA A 169 4.74 7.53 -5.06
C ALA A 169 3.41 7.12 -5.73
N MET A 170 2.81 6.00 -5.33
CA MET A 170 1.53 5.53 -5.89
C MET A 170 0.40 6.40 -5.36
N ASN A 171 -0.28 7.17 -6.21
CA ASN A 171 -1.35 8.07 -5.77
C ASN A 171 -2.73 7.69 -6.33
N SER A 172 -2.79 6.63 -7.16
CA SER A 172 -4.02 6.06 -7.67
C SER A 172 -4.29 4.68 -7.10
N HIS A 173 -5.57 4.37 -6.85
CA HIS A 173 -5.98 3.01 -6.48
C HIS A 173 -5.60 1.98 -7.56
N MET A 174 -5.58 2.39 -8.83
CA MET A 174 -5.18 1.51 -9.95
C MET A 174 -3.71 1.12 -9.88
N ASP A 175 -2.83 2.03 -9.43
CA ASP A 175 -1.41 1.73 -9.29
C ASP A 175 -1.20 0.66 -8.21
N VAL A 176 -1.91 0.79 -7.09
CA VAL A 176 -1.88 -0.18 -5.99
C VAL A 176 -2.54 -1.50 -6.38
N LEU A 177 -3.61 -1.46 -7.18
CA LEU A 177 -4.23 -2.66 -7.75
C LEU A 177 -3.24 -3.41 -8.64
N ASN A 178 -2.53 -2.71 -9.53
CA ASN A 178 -1.53 -3.33 -10.38
C ASN A 178 -0.37 -3.92 -9.57
N GLU A 179 0.07 -3.23 -8.51
CA GLU A 179 1.06 -3.75 -7.56
C GLU A 179 0.58 -5.06 -6.91
N LEU A 180 -0.68 -5.13 -6.47
CA LEU A 180 -1.29 -6.34 -5.92
C LEU A 180 -1.33 -7.47 -6.95
N VAL A 181 -1.76 -7.19 -8.19
CA VAL A 181 -1.79 -8.19 -9.27
C VAL A 181 -0.40 -8.75 -9.55
N GLN A 182 0.62 -7.90 -9.51
CA GLN A 182 1.97 -8.28 -9.91
C GLN A 182 2.77 -8.97 -8.80
N TYR A 183 2.58 -8.58 -7.54
CA TYR A 183 3.51 -8.94 -6.45
C TYR A 183 2.87 -9.55 -5.21
N ALA A 184 1.54 -9.58 -5.09
CA ALA A 184 0.91 -10.30 -3.99
C ALA A 184 0.87 -11.82 -4.28
N ASP A 185 1.19 -12.61 -3.27
CA ASP A 185 1.33 -14.07 -3.36
C ASP A 185 0.69 -14.82 -2.17
N HIS A 186 0.20 -14.12 -1.16
CA HIS A 186 -0.58 -14.65 -0.03
C HIS A 186 -1.38 -13.56 0.68
N ALA A 187 -2.35 -13.96 1.52
CA ALA A 187 -3.25 -13.06 2.24
C ALA A 187 -2.94 -12.89 3.75
N GLU A 188 -1.88 -13.50 4.28
CA GLU A 188 -1.43 -13.30 5.66
C GLU A 188 -0.71 -11.94 5.87
N PRO A 189 -0.71 -11.40 7.11
CA PRO A 189 -0.11 -10.10 7.39
C PRO A 189 1.42 -10.04 7.29
N TYR A 190 2.11 -11.18 7.41
CA TYR A 190 3.57 -11.24 7.47
C TYR A 190 4.13 -12.27 6.49
N CYS A 191 5.21 -11.92 5.78
CA CYS A 191 5.93 -12.84 4.88
C CYS A 191 6.64 -13.98 5.60
N SER A 192 6.85 -13.86 6.91
CA SER A 192 7.44 -14.91 7.74
C SER A 192 7.24 -14.60 9.22
N THR A 193 6.98 -15.64 10.01
CA THR A 193 6.92 -15.55 11.47
C THR A 193 8.25 -15.09 12.08
N ALA A 194 9.39 -15.32 11.41
CA ALA A 194 10.71 -15.01 11.93
C ALA A 194 11.06 -13.51 11.88
N THR A 195 10.79 -12.87 10.74
CA THR A 195 11.20 -11.47 10.51
C THR A 195 10.12 -10.47 10.86
N ARG A 196 8.85 -10.92 11.00
CA ARG A 196 7.66 -10.06 11.11
C ARG A 196 7.62 -8.98 10.01
N ALA A 197 8.27 -9.26 8.88
CA ALA A 197 8.20 -8.41 7.71
C ALA A 197 6.76 -8.43 7.17
N PRO A 198 6.12 -7.27 6.97
CA PRO A 198 4.74 -7.23 6.49
C PRO A 198 4.65 -7.74 5.06
N SER A 199 3.54 -8.39 4.71
CA SER A 199 3.29 -8.87 3.35
C SER A 199 3.06 -7.73 2.37
N THR A 200 3.28 -8.02 1.08
CA THR A 200 2.91 -7.14 -0.04
C THR A 200 1.46 -6.70 0.07
N LEU A 201 0.56 -7.66 0.30
CA LEU A 201 -0.88 -7.41 0.41
C LEU A 201 -1.20 -6.44 1.57
N PHE A 202 -0.60 -6.62 2.74
CA PHE A 202 -0.88 -5.73 3.88
C PHE A 202 -0.24 -4.35 3.75
N CYS A 203 0.90 -4.23 3.05
CA CYS A 203 1.46 -2.92 2.70
C CYS A 203 0.54 -2.17 1.72
N CYS A 204 0.03 -2.87 0.70
CA CYS A 204 -0.93 -2.33 -0.26
C CYS A 204 -2.26 -1.96 0.42
N LEU A 205 -2.77 -2.82 1.31
CA LEU A 205 -3.97 -2.56 2.10
C LEU A 205 -3.85 -1.26 2.90
N HIS A 206 -2.74 -1.07 3.61
CA HIS A 206 -2.50 0.18 4.34
C HIS A 206 -2.41 1.37 3.39
N LYS A 207 -1.79 1.21 2.22
CA LYS A 207 -1.72 2.27 1.21
C LYS A 207 -3.12 2.66 0.70
N LEU A 208 -3.99 1.69 0.46
CA LEU A 208 -5.38 1.93 0.06
C LEU A 208 -6.15 2.69 1.16
N PHE A 209 -5.91 2.40 2.45
CA PHE A 209 -6.52 3.17 3.54
C PHE A 209 -6.17 4.66 3.45
N THR A 210 -4.91 5.00 3.14
CA THR A 210 -4.50 6.41 3.02
C THR A 210 -5.03 7.09 1.77
N LEU A 211 -5.40 6.32 0.72
CA LEU A 211 -6.02 6.86 -0.50
C LEU A 211 -7.52 7.16 -0.36
N ARG A 212 -8.16 6.61 0.69
CA ARG A 212 -9.60 6.73 1.00
C ARG A 212 -10.47 6.41 -0.21
N LEU A 213 -10.67 5.12 -0.46
CA LEU A 213 -11.34 4.65 -1.66
C LEU A 213 -12.80 5.11 -1.73
N THR A 214 -13.26 5.39 -2.94
CA THR A 214 -14.70 5.52 -3.21
C THR A 214 -15.34 4.16 -3.38
N GLU A 215 -16.67 4.11 -3.31
CA GLU A 215 -17.45 2.88 -3.56
C GLU A 215 -17.09 2.26 -4.92
N LYS A 216 -17.02 3.06 -5.98
CA LYS A 216 -16.64 2.61 -7.32
C LYS A 216 -15.21 2.05 -7.38
N GLN A 217 -14.28 2.66 -6.66
CA GLN A 217 -12.90 2.18 -6.59
C GLN A 217 -12.80 0.87 -5.82
N MET A 218 -13.64 0.71 -4.79
CA MET A 218 -13.75 -0.56 -4.07
C MET A 218 -14.31 -1.65 -4.98
N VAL A 219 -15.43 -1.39 -5.67
CA VAL A 219 -16.01 -2.32 -6.66
C VAL A 219 -14.97 -2.73 -7.69
N SER A 220 -14.24 -1.77 -8.27
CA SER A 220 -13.15 -2.08 -9.22
C SER A 220 -12.02 -2.95 -8.63
N LEU A 221 -11.80 -2.88 -7.32
CA LEU A 221 -10.78 -3.67 -6.63
C LEU A 221 -11.25 -5.12 -6.39
N ILE A 222 -12.49 -5.29 -5.95
CA ILE A 222 -13.10 -6.62 -5.68
C ILE A 222 -13.49 -7.37 -6.96
N ASP A 223 -13.91 -6.67 -8.01
CA ASP A 223 -14.23 -7.26 -9.33
C ASP A 223 -12.98 -7.56 -10.16
N CYS A 224 -11.78 -7.32 -9.64
CA CYS A 224 -10.56 -7.62 -10.37
C CYS A 224 -10.42 -9.12 -10.58
N ASN A 225 -10.31 -9.56 -11.85
CA ASN A 225 -10.22 -10.96 -12.26
C ASN A 225 -8.84 -11.36 -12.80
N LYS A 226 -7.83 -10.49 -12.60
CA LYS A 226 -6.45 -10.76 -13.05
C LYS A 226 -5.66 -11.61 -12.06
N SER A 227 -6.07 -11.58 -10.79
CA SER A 227 -5.47 -12.23 -9.64
C SER A 227 -6.50 -12.21 -8.50
N PRO A 228 -6.51 -13.18 -7.58
CA PRO A 228 -7.43 -13.19 -6.44
C PRO A 228 -7.06 -12.13 -5.39
N TYR A 229 -5.80 -11.72 -5.31
CA TYR A 229 -5.29 -10.90 -4.21
C TYR A 229 -5.85 -9.46 -4.12
N PRO A 230 -6.11 -8.74 -5.23
CA PRO A 230 -6.89 -7.50 -5.19
C PRO A 230 -8.24 -7.68 -4.50
N ARG A 231 -8.95 -8.77 -4.79
CA ARG A 231 -10.25 -9.07 -4.18
C ARG A 231 -10.13 -9.40 -2.70
N CYS A 232 -9.19 -10.25 -2.31
CA CYS A 232 -8.87 -10.49 -0.90
C CYS A 232 -8.55 -9.18 -0.16
N CYS A 233 -7.75 -8.30 -0.79
CA CYS A 233 -7.38 -7.00 -0.24
C CYS A 233 -8.60 -6.08 -0.06
N GLY A 234 -9.53 -6.07 -1.03
CA GLY A 234 -10.79 -5.34 -0.94
C GLY A 234 -11.70 -5.80 0.19
N PHE A 235 -11.89 -7.12 0.36
CA PHE A 235 -12.68 -7.64 1.49
C PHE A 235 -12.03 -7.36 2.83
N LEU A 236 -10.70 -7.46 2.94
CA LEU A 236 -9.97 -7.04 4.13
C LEU A 236 -10.19 -5.56 4.41
N TYR A 237 -10.07 -4.70 3.40
CA TYR A 237 -10.32 -3.26 3.54
C TYR A 237 -11.69 -3.00 4.14
N LEU A 238 -12.75 -3.55 3.53
CA LEU A 238 -14.13 -3.41 3.97
C LEU A 238 -14.28 -3.88 5.42
N ARG A 239 -13.74 -5.07 5.74
CA ARG A 239 -13.79 -5.66 7.07
C ARG A 239 -13.12 -4.79 8.14
N PHE A 240 -12.06 -4.07 7.78
CA PHE A 240 -11.33 -3.20 8.71
C PHE A 240 -12.05 -1.87 8.95
N VAL A 241 -12.76 -1.33 7.95
CA VAL A 241 -13.23 0.06 8.02
C VAL A 241 -14.75 0.18 8.22
N LEU A 242 -15.54 -0.79 7.77
CA LEU A 242 -16.99 -0.76 7.86
C LEU A 242 -17.52 -1.43 9.15
N PRO A 243 -18.68 -0.98 9.66
CA PRO A 243 -19.40 -1.72 10.69
C PRO A 243 -19.98 -3.02 10.12
N SER A 244 -20.20 -4.02 10.98
CA SER A 244 -20.58 -5.38 10.56
C SER A 244 -21.93 -5.47 9.85
N ASP A 245 -22.84 -4.54 10.14
CA ASP A 245 -24.18 -4.45 9.53
C ASP A 245 -24.15 -3.98 8.06
N GLN A 246 -23.03 -3.42 7.60
CA GLN A 246 -22.85 -2.99 6.21
C GLN A 246 -22.05 -3.97 5.36
N LEU A 247 -21.47 -5.03 5.94
CA LEU A 247 -20.58 -5.93 5.21
C LEU A 247 -21.33 -6.88 4.26
N TRP A 248 -22.57 -7.24 4.59
CA TRP A 248 -23.32 -8.25 3.84
C TRP A 248 -23.50 -7.86 2.37
N ASP A 249 -23.94 -6.63 2.10
CA ASP A 249 -24.19 -6.13 0.74
C ASP A 249 -22.94 -6.18 -0.16
N TRP A 250 -21.74 -6.14 0.44
CA TRP A 250 -20.48 -6.27 -0.28
C TRP A 250 -20.04 -7.70 -0.51
N PHE A 251 -20.35 -8.61 0.43
CA PHE A 251 -19.86 -9.98 0.41
C PHE A 251 -20.81 -10.91 -0.35
N GLU A 252 -22.13 -10.69 -0.25
CA GLU A 252 -23.19 -11.53 -0.84
C GLU A 252 -22.90 -11.94 -2.30
N PRO A 253 -22.47 -11.04 -3.21
CA PRO A 253 -22.24 -11.41 -4.60
C PRO A 253 -21.13 -12.43 -4.83
N TYR A 254 -20.23 -12.63 -3.86
CA TYR A 254 -19.02 -13.46 -3.98
C TYR A 254 -19.08 -14.74 -3.14
N PHE A 255 -20.22 -15.08 -2.53
CA PHE A 255 -20.42 -16.34 -1.79
C PHE A 255 -20.34 -17.61 -2.67
N MET A 256 -20.22 -17.46 -3.98
CA MET A 256 -20.03 -18.55 -4.94
C MET A 256 -18.74 -18.36 -5.76
N ASP A 257 -17.83 -17.51 -5.29
CA ASP A 257 -16.54 -17.27 -5.92
C ASP A 257 -15.55 -18.39 -5.54
N ASP A 258 -15.46 -19.40 -6.41
CA ASP A 258 -14.63 -20.59 -6.22
C ASP A 258 -13.16 -20.37 -6.67
N GLU A 259 -12.74 -19.12 -6.90
CA GLU A 259 -11.36 -18.82 -7.29
C GLU A 259 -10.39 -19.22 -6.16
N PRO A 260 -9.44 -20.14 -6.41
CA PRO A 260 -8.51 -20.58 -5.38
C PRO A 260 -7.39 -19.56 -5.16
N PHE A 261 -6.99 -19.37 -3.91
CA PHE A 261 -5.82 -18.54 -3.58
C PHE A 261 -5.03 -19.12 -2.41
N VAL A 262 -3.78 -18.66 -2.28
CA VAL A 262 -2.90 -19.06 -1.18
C VAL A 262 -3.13 -18.11 0.00
N VAL A 263 -3.48 -18.66 1.16
CA VAL A 263 -3.76 -17.86 2.36
C VAL A 263 -2.46 -17.46 3.06
N SER A 264 -1.47 -18.35 3.06
CA SER A 264 -0.27 -18.25 3.89
C SER A 264 1.01 -18.35 3.07
N VAL A 265 2.12 -17.90 3.65
CA VAL A 265 3.47 -18.11 3.10
C VAL A 265 3.74 -19.59 2.78
N ASN A 266 3.09 -20.51 3.50
CA ASN A 266 3.08 -21.93 3.13
C ASN A 266 2.07 -22.17 1.99
N PRO A 267 2.53 -22.50 0.76
CA PRO A 267 1.65 -22.64 -0.42
C PRO A 267 0.63 -23.79 -0.30
N SER A 268 0.84 -24.74 0.62
CA SER A 268 -0.12 -25.81 0.88
C SER A 268 -1.38 -25.34 1.60
N ARG A 269 -1.37 -24.12 2.17
CA ARG A 269 -2.54 -23.50 2.80
C ARG A 269 -3.24 -22.61 1.78
N SER A 270 -4.09 -23.23 0.98
CA SER A 270 -4.99 -22.56 0.04
C SER A 270 -6.45 -22.73 0.46
N THR A 271 -7.30 -21.85 -0.03
CA THR A 271 -8.76 -21.82 0.19
C THR A 271 -9.38 -21.14 -1.03
N THR A 272 -10.70 -21.03 -1.12
CA THR A 272 -11.40 -20.29 -2.17
C THR A 272 -11.93 -18.95 -1.65
N ILE A 273 -12.25 -18.01 -2.54
CA ILE A 273 -12.67 -16.66 -2.13
C ILE A 273 -13.94 -16.66 -1.27
N ASP A 274 -14.84 -17.62 -1.48
CA ASP A 274 -16.08 -17.79 -0.71
C ASP A 274 -15.88 -18.30 0.73
N GLU A 275 -14.69 -18.82 1.08
CA GLU A 275 -14.33 -19.37 2.41
C GLU A 275 -13.58 -18.37 3.32
#